data_AF-A0A7C9FX79-F1
#
_entry.id   AF-A0A7C9FX79-F1
#
_cell.length_a   1.000
_cell.length_b   1.000
_cell.length_c   1.000
_cell.angle_alpha   90.00
_cell.angle_beta   90.00
_cell.angle_gamma   90.00
#
_symmetry.space_group_name_H-M   'P 1'
#
loop_
_entity.id
_entity.type
_entity.pdbx_description
1 polymer ?
#
loop_
_entity_poly.entity_id
_entity_poly.type
_entity_poly.pdbx_seq_one_letter_code
_entity_poly.pdbx_strand_id
1 'polypeptide(L)'
;MLLFDIVFKSGEFYGDEGSFWKDYIIPVFTAALGAGIGAYVTYRVFRETLKADREKEARQRNEEQEKELRAKNDLESERLLYLSNLIERSINFMKNLLVAINNFRKELEAQPIEIPPINLPFTNDLKRIVYDIDRENHFHAYRNQVKDQNIFIIFSTFDYFERIRIGIENGRELTLKNYNIPKDELIKELLNLTSLLKIYQNTLKEKQSLYPKECQVVRKAIQNQDRLSTETTSITQLFIDSVVNPLSQFYYENSTLISNEYRDLGISANKIIDLSIPMIALNESYRDKMTSYYESIEKELAKIIKAYKPLSEFCKEKFPV
;
A
#
# COMPACT_ATOMS: atom_id res chain seq x y z
N MET A 1 38.37 57.30 8.14
CA MET A 1 38.70 58.71 8.42
C MET A 1 39.06 58.83 9.90
N LEU A 2 40.34 58.66 10.22
CA LEU A 2 40.97 59.06 11.47
C LEU A 2 42.41 59.44 11.06
N LEU A 3 42.59 60.73 10.79
CA LEU A 3 43.87 61.38 10.53
C LEU A 3 44.55 61.61 11.88
N PHE A 4 45.66 60.93 12.13
CA PHE A 4 46.60 61.33 13.18
C PHE A 4 47.78 62.00 12.50
N ASP A 5 47.76 63.34 12.49
CA ASP A 5 48.85 64.18 12.04
C ASP A 5 49.74 64.47 13.27
N ILE A 6 50.83 63.72 13.42
CA ILE A 6 51.80 63.92 14.50
C ILE A 6 52.92 64.81 13.94
N VAL A 7 52.77 66.13 14.12
CA VAL A 7 53.81 67.12 13.77
C VAL A 7 54.76 67.27 14.96
N PHE A 8 55.96 66.68 14.87
CA PHE A 8 57.06 66.99 15.77
C PHE A 8 57.77 68.27 15.30
N LYS A 9 57.58 69.36 16.05
CA LYS A 9 58.42 70.57 15.94
C LYS A 9 59.59 70.44 16.92
N SER A 10 60.76 70.05 16.42
CA SER A 10 62.01 70.15 17.19
C SER A 10 62.53 71.59 17.12
N GLY A 11 62.55 72.29 18.25
CA GLY A 11 63.18 73.61 18.37
C GLY A 11 64.71 73.52 18.31
N GLU A 12 65.33 74.46 17.60
CA GLU A 12 66.77 74.68 17.61
C GLU A 12 67.22 75.17 19.00
N PHE A 13 68.04 74.38 19.68
CA PHE A 13 68.88 74.81 20.79
C PHE A 13 70.32 74.50 20.40
N TYR A 14 71.12 75.53 20.15
CA TYR A 14 72.59 75.45 20.17
C TYR A 14 73.12 76.48 21.16
N GLY A 15 73.81 75.97 22.18
CA GLY A 15 74.47 76.74 23.22
C GLY A 15 74.93 75.84 24.37
N ASP A 16 76.18 75.41 24.27
CA ASP A 16 77.09 74.90 25.32
C ASP A 16 77.14 73.42 25.75
N GLU A 17 78.38 72.92 25.63
CA GLU A 17 79.06 71.77 26.24
C GLU A 17 78.47 70.36 26.02
N GLY A 18 78.99 69.71 24.97
CA GLY A 18 78.77 68.31 24.63
C GLY A 18 79.29 67.35 25.69
N SER A 19 78.39 66.93 26.58
CA SER A 19 78.56 65.76 27.43
C SER A 19 78.31 64.51 26.59
N PHE A 20 79.29 63.62 26.48
CA PHE A 20 79.18 62.29 25.85
C PHE A 20 77.90 61.52 26.25
N TRP A 21 77.40 61.77 27.46
CA TRP A 21 76.14 61.22 27.96
C TRP A 21 74.89 61.77 27.26
N LYS A 22 74.86 63.06 26.88
CA LYS A 22 73.71 63.67 26.18
C LYS A 22 73.69 63.32 24.69
N ASP A 23 74.85 63.29 24.04
CA ASP A 23 74.92 63.18 22.58
C ASP A 23 74.87 61.73 22.07
N TYR A 24 75.30 60.75 22.86
CA TYR A 24 75.34 59.34 22.43
C TYR A 24 74.37 58.45 23.19
N ILE A 25 74.28 58.59 24.52
CA ILE A 25 73.48 57.69 25.34
C ILE A 25 72.00 58.02 25.25
N ILE A 26 71.60 59.30 25.27
CA ILE A 26 70.18 59.68 25.18
C ILE A 26 69.57 59.25 23.83
N PRO A 27 70.18 59.50 22.65
CA PRO A 27 69.60 59.07 21.38
C PRO A 27 69.55 57.56 21.22
N VAL A 28 70.60 56.83 21.64
CA VAL A 28 70.65 55.36 21.56
C VAL A 28 69.64 54.72 22.51
N PHE A 29 69.50 55.23 23.75
CA PHE A 29 68.53 54.73 24.72
C PHE A 29 67.10 55.08 24.31
N THR A 30 66.88 56.26 23.72
CA THR A 30 65.57 56.67 23.18
C THR A 30 65.20 55.86 21.95
N ALA A 31 66.15 55.55 21.07
CA ALA A 31 65.95 54.66 19.92
C ALA A 31 65.68 53.22 20.35
N ALA A 32 66.41 52.72 21.36
CA ALA A 32 66.21 51.38 21.92
C ALA A 32 64.85 51.26 22.65
N LEU A 33 64.46 52.27 23.43
CA LEU A 33 63.14 52.34 24.06
C LEU A 33 62.02 52.48 23.02
N GLY A 34 62.19 53.33 22.01
CA GLY A 34 61.25 53.50 20.91
C GLY A 34 61.07 52.21 20.10
N ALA A 35 62.16 51.51 19.78
CA ALA A 35 62.14 50.21 19.12
C ALA A 35 61.53 49.12 20.01
N GLY A 36 61.79 49.14 21.32
CA GLY A 36 61.20 48.22 22.30
C GLY A 36 59.69 48.40 22.44
N ILE A 37 59.23 49.65 22.54
CA ILE A 37 57.80 49.99 22.57
C ILE A 37 57.14 49.62 21.24
N GLY A 38 57.78 49.94 20.11
CA GLY A 38 57.31 49.58 18.77
C GLY A 38 57.15 48.06 18.62
N ALA A 39 58.19 47.28 18.96
CA ALA A 39 58.17 45.83 18.91
C ALA A 39 57.10 45.22 19.84
N TYR A 40 56.91 45.78 21.04
CA TYR A 40 55.87 45.35 21.97
C TYR A 40 54.45 45.63 21.44
N VAL A 41 54.22 46.82 20.88
CA VAL A 41 52.93 47.17 20.27
C VAL A 41 52.66 46.29 19.06
N THR A 42 53.63 46.08 18.16
CA THR A 42 53.50 45.18 17.01
C THR A 42 53.25 43.73 17.45
N TYR A 43 53.95 43.24 18.47
CA TYR A 43 53.73 41.90 19.02
C TYR A 43 52.33 41.75 19.62
N ARG A 44 51.84 42.77 20.35
CA ARG A 44 50.49 42.76 20.92
C ARG A 44 49.43 42.78 19.83
N VAL A 45 49.56 43.65 18.84
CA VAL A 45 48.65 43.72 17.69
C VAL A 45 48.63 42.38 16.96
N PHE A 46 49.80 41.80 16.66
CA PHE A 46 49.89 40.50 16.00
C PHE A 46 49.24 39.36 16.81
N ARG A 47 49.39 39.37 18.14
CA ARG A 47 48.73 38.38 19.01
C ARG A 47 47.22 38.57 19.07
N GLU A 48 46.75 39.81 19.07
CA GLU A 48 45.32 40.13 19.03
C GLU A 48 44.70 39.79 17.67
N THR A 49 45.41 40.05 16.55
CA THR A 49 44.96 39.62 15.21
C THR A 49 44.91 38.10 15.10
N LEU A 50 45.94 37.38 15.56
CA LEU A 50 45.92 35.90 15.55
C LEU A 50 44.79 35.31 16.40
N LYS A 51 44.44 35.94 17.54
CA LYS A 51 43.27 35.53 18.34
C LYS A 51 41.97 35.81 17.58
N ALA A 52 41.83 36.99 16.99
CA ALA A 52 40.66 37.35 16.20
C ALA A 52 40.47 36.43 14.98
N ASP A 53 41.56 36.04 14.31
CA ASP A 53 41.50 35.13 13.16
C ASP A 53 41.11 33.71 13.60
N ARG A 54 41.65 33.20 14.72
CA ARG A 54 41.21 31.91 15.30
C ARG A 54 39.75 31.91 15.73
N GLU A 55 39.28 33.01 16.32
CA GLU A 55 37.87 33.15 16.71
C GLU A 55 36.95 33.22 15.48
N LYS A 56 37.37 33.92 14.40
CA LYS A 56 36.63 33.94 13.14
C LYS A 56 36.55 32.57 12.48
N GLU A 57 37.66 31.84 12.42
CA GLU A 57 37.68 30.46 11.89
C GLU A 57 36.78 29.53 12.72
N ALA A 58 36.82 29.63 14.05
CA ALA A 58 35.97 28.84 14.92
C ALA A 58 34.47 29.17 14.72
N ARG A 59 34.12 30.45 14.55
CA ARG A 59 32.75 30.87 14.23
C ARG A 59 32.30 30.36 12.86
N GLN A 60 33.14 30.48 11.83
CA GLN A 60 32.82 29.98 10.49
C GLN A 60 32.59 28.47 10.48
N ARG A 61 33.43 27.69 11.16
CA ARG A 61 33.24 26.24 11.30
C ARG A 61 31.95 25.90 12.04
N ASN A 62 31.62 26.62 13.11
CA ASN A 62 30.38 26.41 13.84
C ASN A 62 29.16 26.76 12.98
N GLU A 63 29.21 27.86 12.22
CA GLU A 63 28.15 28.26 11.30
C GLU A 63 27.96 27.24 10.16
N GLU A 64 29.05 26.70 9.60
CA GLU A 64 29.00 25.65 8.59
C GLU A 64 28.39 24.35 9.16
N GLN A 65 28.83 23.93 10.35
CA GLN A 65 28.27 22.76 11.03
C GLN A 65 26.77 22.93 11.34
N GLU A 66 26.35 24.11 11.77
CA GLU A 66 24.92 24.39 11.97
C GLU A 66 24.14 24.33 10.67
N LYS A 67 24.67 24.86 9.56
CA LYS A 67 24.03 24.78 8.25
C LYS A 67 23.92 23.35 7.75
N GLU A 68 24.97 22.55 7.88
CA GLU A 68 24.95 21.13 7.52
C GLU A 68 23.93 20.35 8.36
N LEU A 69 23.87 20.62 9.67
CA LEU A 69 22.90 19.98 10.56
C LEU A 69 21.46 20.36 10.20
N ARG A 70 21.21 21.64 9.87
CA ARG A 70 19.89 22.11 9.41
C ARG A 70 19.51 21.44 8.08
N ALA A 71 20.41 21.43 7.10
CA ALA A 71 20.17 20.78 5.82
C ALA A 71 19.88 19.27 5.97
N LYS A 72 20.61 18.58 6.86
CA LYS A 72 20.34 17.19 7.18
C LYS A 72 18.96 16.99 7.82
N ASN A 73 18.60 17.82 8.79
CA ASN A 73 17.29 17.76 9.44
C ASN A 73 16.14 18.04 8.47
N ASP A 74 16.32 18.97 7.54
CA ASP A 74 15.32 19.31 6.52
C ASP A 74 15.12 18.12 5.56
N LEU A 75 16.22 17.52 5.09
CA LEU A 75 16.18 16.33 4.23
C LEU A 75 15.55 15.11 4.94
N GLU A 76 15.85 14.90 6.23
CA GLU A 76 15.18 13.87 7.03
C GLU A 76 13.68 14.16 7.17
N SER A 77 13.30 15.42 7.38
CA SER A 77 11.89 15.82 7.51
C SER A 77 11.13 15.63 6.19
N GLU A 78 11.72 15.96 5.04
CA GLU A 78 11.15 15.72 3.71
C GLU A 78 10.95 14.23 3.44
N ARG A 79 11.92 13.38 3.79
CA ARG A 79 11.78 11.91 3.70
C ARG A 79 10.59 11.41 4.52
N LEU A 80 10.42 11.95 5.73
CA LEU A 80 9.30 11.59 6.59
C LEU A 80 7.96 12.07 6.05
N LEU A 81 7.90 13.26 5.46
CA LEU A 81 6.69 13.75 4.78
C LEU A 81 6.33 12.86 3.59
N TYR A 82 7.32 12.50 2.76
CA TYR A 82 7.12 11.58 1.64
C TYR A 82 6.61 10.22 2.12
N LEU A 83 7.27 9.64 3.13
CA LEU A 83 6.84 8.38 3.73
C LEU A 83 5.42 8.47 4.30
N SER A 84 5.09 9.53 5.03
CA SER A 84 3.77 9.76 5.61
C SER A 84 2.68 9.73 4.52
N ASN A 85 2.91 10.44 3.42
CA ASN A 85 2.00 10.46 2.27
C ASN A 85 1.83 9.08 1.63
N LEU A 86 2.92 8.32 1.48
CA LEU A 86 2.85 6.94 0.97
C LEU A 86 2.05 6.03 1.89
N ILE A 87 2.31 6.09 3.20
CA ILE A 87 1.62 5.28 4.21
C ILE A 87 0.13 5.57 4.18
N GLU A 88 -0.26 6.85 4.16
CA GLU A 88 -1.67 7.25 4.16
C GLU A 88 -2.41 6.75 2.91
N ARG A 89 -1.80 6.93 1.72
CA ARG A 89 -2.35 6.39 0.48
C ARG A 89 -2.47 4.88 0.51
N SER A 90 -1.47 4.19 1.06
CA SER A 90 -1.47 2.72 1.17
C SER A 90 -2.50 2.22 2.18
N ILE A 91 -2.72 2.92 3.29
CA ILE A 91 -3.81 2.63 4.24
C ILE A 91 -5.16 2.77 3.53
N ASN A 92 -5.37 3.84 2.75
CA ASN A 92 -6.61 4.02 1.99
C ASN A 92 -6.80 2.95 0.91
N PHE A 93 -5.72 2.56 0.23
CA PHE A 93 -5.72 1.41 -0.67
C PHE A 93 -6.18 0.13 0.05
N MET A 94 -5.63 -0.18 1.23
CA MET A 94 -6.00 -1.38 2.00
C MET A 94 -7.45 -1.35 2.48
N LYS A 95 -7.99 -0.17 2.84
CA LYS A 95 -9.42 0.00 3.13
C LYS A 95 -10.29 -0.34 1.91
N ASN A 96 -9.92 0.17 0.73
CA ASN A 96 -10.64 -0.14 -0.50
C ASN A 96 -10.55 -1.62 -0.87
N LEU A 97 -9.39 -2.24 -0.65
CA LEU A 97 -9.20 -3.68 -0.84
C LEU A 97 -10.11 -4.49 0.08
N LEU A 98 -10.24 -4.12 1.37
CA LEU A 98 -11.18 -4.77 2.30
C LEU A 98 -12.62 -4.69 1.80
N VAL A 99 -13.06 -3.53 1.31
CA VAL A 99 -14.41 -3.35 0.74
C VAL A 99 -14.59 -4.26 -0.48
N ALA A 100 -13.60 -4.30 -1.38
CA ALA A 100 -13.65 -5.16 -2.56
C ALA A 100 -13.73 -6.65 -2.19
N ILE A 101 -12.94 -7.12 -1.23
CA ILE A 101 -12.97 -8.50 -0.75
C ILE A 101 -14.33 -8.81 -0.11
N ASN A 102 -14.88 -7.90 0.70
CA ASN A 102 -16.18 -8.09 1.34
C ASN A 102 -17.33 -8.19 0.33
N ASN A 103 -17.35 -7.31 -0.67
CA ASN A 103 -18.35 -7.36 -1.73
C ASN A 103 -18.22 -8.66 -2.54
N PHE A 104 -17.00 -9.03 -2.92
CA PHE A 104 -16.72 -10.29 -3.60
C PHE A 104 -17.22 -11.50 -2.80
N ARG A 105 -16.99 -11.54 -1.48
CA ARG A 105 -17.48 -12.62 -0.60
C ARG A 105 -19.01 -12.72 -0.61
N LYS A 106 -19.71 -11.59 -0.52
CA LYS A 106 -21.17 -11.54 -0.56
C LYS A 106 -21.74 -11.99 -1.90
N GLU A 107 -21.11 -11.57 -3.00
CA GLU A 107 -21.51 -12.00 -4.34
C GLU A 107 -21.30 -13.51 -4.53
N LEU A 108 -20.18 -14.04 -4.05
CA LEU A 108 -19.87 -15.48 -4.11
C LEU A 108 -20.82 -16.31 -3.23
N GLU A 109 -21.28 -15.77 -2.10
CA GLU A 109 -22.31 -16.40 -1.26
C GLU A 109 -23.69 -16.39 -1.93
N ALA A 110 -24.03 -15.32 -2.65
CA ALA A 110 -25.28 -15.21 -3.39
C ALA A 110 -25.29 -16.10 -4.65
N GLN A 111 -24.13 -16.43 -5.21
CA GLN A 111 -23.97 -17.19 -6.45
C GLN A 111 -22.98 -18.34 -6.25
N PRO A 112 -23.41 -19.45 -5.60
CA PRO A 112 -22.49 -20.52 -5.20
C PRO A 112 -21.89 -21.27 -6.38
N ILE A 113 -22.49 -21.18 -7.57
CA ILE A 113 -21.99 -21.83 -8.79
C ILE A 113 -21.08 -20.91 -9.59
N GLU A 114 -21.25 -19.59 -9.57
CA GLU A 114 -20.49 -18.67 -10.43
C GLU A 114 -19.43 -17.90 -9.64
N ILE A 115 -18.21 -17.77 -10.21
CA ILE A 115 -17.18 -16.92 -9.62
C ILE A 115 -17.37 -15.49 -10.13
N PRO A 116 -17.73 -14.52 -9.27
CA PRO A 116 -17.88 -13.14 -9.70
C PRO A 116 -16.52 -12.50 -10.01
N PRO A 117 -16.47 -11.41 -10.79
CA PRO A 117 -15.24 -10.67 -10.99
C PRO A 117 -14.83 -9.95 -9.69
N ILE A 118 -13.58 -10.13 -9.26
CA ILE A 118 -13.01 -9.30 -8.20
C ILE A 118 -12.31 -8.06 -8.81
N ASN A 119 -12.83 -6.89 -8.47
CA ASN A 119 -12.27 -5.60 -8.87
C ASN A 119 -11.27 -5.13 -7.82
N LEU A 120 -10.00 -5.54 -7.97
CA LEU A 120 -8.93 -5.14 -7.07
C LEU A 120 -8.45 -3.71 -7.39
N PRO A 121 -8.22 -2.85 -6.38
CA PRO A 121 -7.65 -1.53 -6.61
C PRO A 121 -6.20 -1.61 -7.14
N PHE A 122 -5.73 -0.54 -7.79
CA PHE A 122 -4.36 -0.44 -8.29
C PHE A 122 -3.32 -0.35 -7.17
N THR A 123 -2.16 -0.98 -7.37
CA THR A 123 -1.26 -1.42 -6.27
C THR A 123 0.03 -0.61 -6.15
N ASN A 124 0.18 0.46 -6.92
CA ASN A 124 1.46 1.16 -7.11
C ASN A 124 2.04 1.71 -5.79
N ASP A 125 1.22 2.24 -4.89
CA ASP A 125 1.73 2.85 -3.66
C ASP A 125 2.17 1.81 -2.61
N LEU A 126 1.48 0.67 -2.52
CA LEU A 126 1.92 -0.46 -1.67
C LEU A 126 3.26 -1.00 -2.16
N LYS A 127 3.40 -1.21 -3.48
CA LYS A 127 4.66 -1.66 -4.09
C LYS A 127 5.80 -0.69 -3.84
N ARG A 128 5.54 0.62 -3.88
CA ARG A 128 6.56 1.64 -3.61
C ARG A 128 7.14 1.51 -2.20
N ILE A 129 6.28 1.38 -1.19
CA ILE A 129 6.74 1.18 0.19
C ILE A 129 7.52 -0.12 0.31
N VAL A 130 7.08 -1.16 -0.41
CA VAL A 130 7.67 -2.48 -0.25
C VAL A 130 9.00 -2.63 -0.99
N TYR A 131 9.12 -2.07 -2.19
CA TYR A 131 10.24 -2.36 -3.10
C TYR A 131 11.06 -1.15 -3.52
N ASP A 132 10.45 0.04 -3.61
CA ASP A 132 11.07 1.18 -4.30
C ASP A 132 11.74 2.17 -3.35
N ILE A 133 11.25 2.29 -2.11
CA ILE A 133 11.84 3.19 -1.13
C ILE A 133 13.06 2.56 -0.45
N ASP A 134 14.07 3.39 -0.19
CA ASP A 134 15.17 3.03 0.70
C ASP A 134 14.68 3.03 2.16
N ARG A 135 14.24 1.87 2.63
CA ARG A 135 13.67 1.71 3.97
C ARG A 135 14.66 2.01 5.09
N GLU A 136 15.96 1.78 4.87
CA GLU A 136 16.99 2.05 5.88
C GLU A 136 17.13 3.55 6.11
N ASN A 137 17.20 4.32 5.02
CA ASN A 137 17.23 5.78 5.09
C ASN A 137 15.99 6.38 5.76
N HIS A 138 14.80 5.84 5.45
CA HIS A 138 13.56 6.27 6.09
C HIS A 138 13.46 5.83 7.56
N PHE A 139 14.00 4.65 7.89
CA PHE A 139 14.09 4.15 9.26
C PHE A 139 14.93 5.07 10.14
N HIS A 140 16.11 5.48 9.66
CA HIS A 140 16.99 6.38 10.39
C HIS A 140 16.37 7.78 10.55
N ALA A 141 15.78 8.33 9.49
CA ALA A 141 15.06 9.60 9.58
C ALA A 141 13.93 9.53 10.64
N TYR A 142 13.16 8.43 10.65
CA TYR A 142 12.08 8.24 11.62
C TYR A 142 12.64 8.18 13.04
N ARG A 143 13.66 7.36 13.27
CA ARG A 143 14.25 7.18 14.62
C ARG A 143 14.87 8.46 15.16
N ASN A 144 15.41 9.32 14.30
CA ASN A 144 16.03 10.58 14.68
C ASN A 144 14.98 11.65 15.07
N GLN A 145 13.85 11.70 14.36
CA GLN A 145 12.88 12.79 14.47
C GLN A 145 11.63 12.41 15.29
N VAL A 146 11.22 11.14 15.26
CA VAL A 146 10.00 10.64 15.91
C VAL A 146 10.39 9.78 17.11
N LYS A 147 9.91 10.16 18.31
CA LYS A 147 10.23 9.49 19.60
C LYS A 147 9.42 8.21 19.80
N ASP A 148 9.47 7.30 18.83
CA ASP A 148 8.71 6.05 18.86
C ASP A 148 9.45 4.94 18.05
N GLN A 149 9.06 3.67 18.23
CA GLN A 149 9.68 2.51 17.56
C GLN A 149 8.76 1.81 16.54
N ASN A 150 7.59 2.39 16.27
CA ASN A 150 6.54 1.81 15.43
C ASN A 150 6.91 1.70 13.95
N ILE A 151 8.00 2.31 13.50
CA ILE A 151 8.46 2.21 12.10
C ILE A 151 8.70 0.75 11.66
N PHE A 152 9.16 -0.11 12.57
CA PHE A 152 9.28 -1.55 12.30
C PHE A 152 7.92 -2.21 12.05
N ILE A 153 6.92 -1.86 12.86
CA ILE A 153 5.54 -2.34 12.71
C ILE A 153 5.01 -1.90 11.35
N ILE A 154 5.18 -0.62 10.99
CA ILE A 154 4.76 -0.07 9.70
C ILE A 154 5.33 -0.89 8.52
N PHE A 155 6.65 -1.07 8.44
CA PHE A 155 7.26 -1.80 7.32
C PHE A 155 6.86 -3.28 7.30
N SER A 156 6.89 -3.95 8.46
CA SER A 156 6.51 -5.37 8.55
C SER A 156 5.03 -5.61 8.19
N THR A 157 4.14 -4.68 8.53
CA THR A 157 2.73 -4.77 8.15
C THR A 157 2.54 -4.53 6.64
N PHE A 158 3.31 -3.64 6.01
CA PHE A 158 3.25 -3.49 4.55
C PHE A 158 3.81 -4.70 3.78
N ASP A 159 4.89 -5.32 4.27
CA ASP A 159 5.37 -6.61 3.75
C ASP A 159 4.29 -7.69 3.83
N TYR A 160 3.55 -7.70 4.94
CA TYR A 160 2.44 -8.62 5.14
C TYR A 160 1.29 -8.36 4.16
N PHE A 161 0.89 -7.10 3.97
CA PHE A 161 -0.15 -6.74 3.00
C PHE A 161 0.20 -7.13 1.57
N GLU A 162 1.46 -6.93 1.15
CA GLU A 162 1.89 -7.31 -0.18
C GLU A 162 1.85 -8.83 -0.38
N ARG A 163 2.22 -9.62 0.64
CA ARG A 163 2.07 -11.08 0.59
C ARG A 163 0.62 -11.52 0.44
N ILE A 164 -0.31 -10.90 1.17
CA ILE A 164 -1.75 -11.21 1.01
C ILE A 164 -2.23 -10.83 -0.38
N ARG A 165 -1.86 -9.66 -0.90
CA ARG A 165 -2.22 -9.21 -2.24
C ARG A 165 -1.80 -10.22 -3.30
N ILE A 166 -0.54 -10.64 -3.27
CA ILE A 166 0.00 -11.69 -4.16
C ILE A 166 -0.78 -13.00 -3.97
N GLY A 167 -1.07 -13.37 -2.71
CA GLY A 167 -1.84 -14.57 -2.38
C GLY A 167 -3.29 -14.55 -2.86
N ILE A 168 -3.91 -13.38 -3.00
CA ILE A 168 -5.24 -13.18 -3.58
C ILE A 168 -5.17 -13.35 -5.10
N GLU A 169 -4.22 -12.69 -5.76
CA GLU A 169 -4.06 -12.77 -7.23
C GLU A 169 -3.78 -14.20 -7.70
N ASN A 170 -2.78 -14.85 -7.09
CA ASN A 170 -2.43 -16.23 -7.40
C ASN A 170 -3.56 -17.21 -7.04
N GLY A 171 -4.25 -16.94 -5.93
CA GLY A 171 -5.41 -17.72 -5.51
C GLY A 171 -6.52 -17.67 -6.56
N ARG A 172 -6.82 -16.48 -7.08
CA ARG A 172 -7.84 -16.28 -8.12
C ARG A 172 -7.51 -17.06 -9.39
N GLU A 173 -6.28 -16.93 -9.89
CA GLU A 173 -5.87 -17.59 -11.12
C GLU A 173 -6.01 -19.10 -11.02
N LEU A 174 -5.56 -19.68 -9.90
CA LEU A 174 -5.68 -21.11 -9.63
C LEU A 174 -7.14 -21.56 -9.54
N THR A 175 -7.98 -20.81 -8.82
CA THR A 175 -9.41 -21.11 -8.70
C THR A 175 -10.08 -21.07 -10.08
N LEU A 176 -9.84 -20.03 -10.88
CA LEU A 176 -10.41 -19.91 -12.23
C LEU A 176 -9.98 -21.06 -13.14
N LYS A 177 -8.71 -21.49 -13.07
CA LYS A 177 -8.22 -22.63 -13.84
C LYS A 177 -8.96 -23.92 -13.48
N ASN A 178 -9.15 -24.18 -12.20
CA ASN A 178 -9.85 -25.38 -11.71
C ASN A 178 -11.37 -25.30 -11.96
N TYR A 179 -11.92 -24.09 -12.00
CA TYR A 179 -13.33 -23.82 -12.23
C TYR A 179 -13.73 -23.99 -13.70
N ASN A 180 -12.89 -23.59 -14.64
CA ASN A 180 -13.24 -23.59 -16.07
C ASN A 180 -13.50 -24.98 -16.64
N ILE A 181 -12.82 -26.01 -16.15
CA ILE A 181 -12.99 -27.40 -16.62
C ILE A 181 -14.42 -27.91 -16.39
N PRO A 182 -14.94 -27.97 -15.15
CA PRO A 182 -16.32 -28.41 -14.91
C PRO A 182 -17.36 -27.43 -15.46
N LYS A 183 -17.03 -26.13 -15.56
CA LYS A 183 -17.93 -25.11 -16.12
C LYS A 183 -18.30 -25.40 -17.58
N ASP A 184 -17.32 -25.73 -18.42
CA ASP A 184 -17.57 -25.99 -19.84
C ASP A 184 -18.44 -27.25 -20.03
N GLU A 185 -18.22 -28.28 -19.22
CA GLU A 185 -19.07 -29.47 -19.18
C GLU A 185 -20.49 -29.16 -18.68
N LEU A 186 -20.61 -28.32 -17.64
CA LEU A 186 -21.89 -27.87 -17.11
C LEU A 186 -22.70 -27.13 -18.18
N ILE A 187 -22.08 -26.20 -18.90
CA ILE A 187 -22.73 -25.46 -19.99
C ILE A 187 -23.21 -26.41 -21.09
N LYS A 188 -22.37 -27.38 -21.48
CA LYS A 188 -22.74 -28.37 -22.49
C LYS A 188 -23.95 -29.20 -22.05
N GLU A 189 -23.98 -29.62 -20.79
CA GLU A 189 -25.09 -30.42 -20.27
C GLU A 189 -26.37 -29.61 -20.09
N LEU A 190 -26.28 -28.33 -19.69
CA LEU A 190 -27.42 -27.41 -19.64
C LEU A 190 -28.08 -27.22 -21.02
N LEU A 191 -27.27 -27.10 -22.08
CA LEU A 191 -27.75 -27.02 -23.46
C LEU A 191 -28.40 -28.34 -23.92
N ASN A 192 -27.84 -29.48 -23.51
CA ASN A 192 -28.43 -30.79 -23.76
C ASN A 192 -29.80 -30.92 -23.10
N LEU A 193 -29.91 -30.60 -21.81
CA LEU A 193 -31.17 -30.66 -21.06
C LEU A 193 -32.24 -29.77 -21.70
N THR A 194 -31.87 -28.55 -22.10
CA THR A 194 -32.78 -27.62 -22.80
C THR A 194 -33.28 -28.20 -24.13
N SER A 195 -32.41 -28.87 -24.88
CA SER A 195 -32.79 -29.52 -26.14
C SER A 195 -33.75 -30.69 -25.91
N LEU A 196 -33.49 -31.50 -24.88
CA LEU A 196 -34.37 -32.59 -24.46
C LEU A 196 -35.75 -32.09 -24.00
N LEU A 197 -35.80 -31.00 -23.22
CA LEU A 197 -37.05 -30.38 -22.79
C LEU A 197 -37.89 -29.92 -23.98
N LYS A 198 -37.28 -29.33 -25.00
CA LYS A 198 -37.96 -28.91 -26.24
C LYS A 198 -38.51 -30.10 -27.03
N ILE A 199 -37.76 -31.20 -27.11
CA ILE A 199 -38.23 -32.44 -27.76
C ILE A 199 -39.44 -32.99 -26.99
N TYR A 200 -39.34 -33.08 -25.66
CA TYR A 200 -40.42 -33.59 -24.82
C TYR A 200 -41.66 -32.70 -24.90
N GLN A 201 -41.48 -31.38 -25.00
CA GLN A 201 -42.57 -30.40 -25.16
C GLN A 201 -43.45 -30.70 -26.37
N ASN A 202 -42.84 -31.11 -27.50
CA ASN A 202 -43.57 -31.42 -28.72
C ASN A 202 -44.44 -32.69 -28.57
N THR A 203 -44.05 -33.62 -27.69
CA THR A 203 -44.75 -34.90 -27.46
C THR A 203 -45.69 -34.90 -26.23
N LEU A 204 -45.71 -33.80 -25.46
CA LEU A 204 -46.42 -33.72 -24.17
C LEU A 204 -47.93 -34.03 -24.24
N LYS A 205 -48.60 -33.64 -25.33
CA LYS A 205 -50.05 -33.86 -25.49
C LYS A 205 -50.39 -35.34 -25.69
N GLU A 206 -49.56 -36.05 -26.44
CA GLU A 206 -49.76 -37.47 -26.77
C GLU A 206 -49.49 -38.36 -25.54
N LYS A 207 -48.53 -37.96 -24.70
CA LYS A 207 -48.11 -38.75 -23.53
C LYS A 207 -48.89 -38.48 -22.25
N GLN A 208 -49.71 -37.42 -22.19
CA GLN A 208 -50.36 -37.00 -20.96
C GLN A 208 -51.32 -38.05 -20.36
N SER A 209 -51.95 -38.87 -21.20
CA SER A 209 -52.83 -39.96 -20.73
C SER A 209 -52.05 -41.13 -20.12
N LEU A 210 -50.84 -41.39 -20.61
CA LEU A 210 -49.99 -42.51 -20.19
C LEU A 210 -49.12 -42.14 -18.97
N TYR A 211 -48.60 -40.91 -18.94
CA TYR A 211 -47.64 -40.46 -17.92
C TYR A 211 -48.01 -39.07 -17.35
N PRO A 212 -49.17 -38.93 -16.68
CA PRO A 212 -49.68 -37.62 -16.25
C PRO A 212 -48.75 -36.89 -15.27
N LYS A 213 -48.09 -37.63 -14.36
CA LYS A 213 -47.15 -37.05 -13.38
C LYS A 213 -45.87 -36.54 -14.04
N GLU A 214 -45.28 -37.32 -14.95
CA GLU A 214 -44.10 -36.90 -15.73
C GLU A 214 -44.41 -35.61 -16.50
N CYS A 215 -45.53 -35.59 -17.23
CA CYS A 215 -45.96 -34.44 -18.00
C CYS A 215 -46.17 -33.19 -17.13
N GLN A 216 -46.63 -33.34 -15.89
CA GLN A 216 -46.77 -32.22 -14.96
C GLN A 216 -45.43 -31.63 -14.54
N VAL A 217 -44.44 -32.47 -14.20
CA VAL A 217 -43.10 -32.02 -13.81
C VAL A 217 -42.41 -31.33 -14.99
N VAL A 218 -42.46 -31.93 -16.19
CA VAL A 218 -41.84 -31.33 -17.38
C VAL A 218 -42.51 -30.00 -17.78
N ARG A 219 -43.85 -29.88 -17.64
CA ARG A 219 -44.52 -28.59 -17.88
C ARG A 219 -44.04 -27.50 -16.94
N LYS A 220 -43.87 -27.81 -15.64
CA LYS A 220 -43.33 -26.86 -14.67
C LYS A 220 -41.90 -26.47 -15.01
N ALA A 221 -41.07 -27.44 -15.38
CA ALA A 221 -39.70 -27.21 -15.84
C ALA A 221 -39.64 -26.25 -17.03
N ILE A 222 -40.44 -26.48 -18.07
CA ILE A 222 -40.50 -25.60 -19.26
C ILE A 222 -40.99 -24.20 -18.88
N GLN A 223 -42.06 -24.08 -18.08
CA GLN A 223 -42.58 -22.78 -17.63
C GLN A 223 -41.53 -21.98 -16.84
N ASN A 224 -40.77 -22.65 -15.98
CA ASN A 224 -39.70 -22.02 -15.22
C ASN A 224 -38.55 -21.61 -16.14
N GLN A 225 -38.16 -22.44 -17.11
CA GLN A 225 -37.15 -22.09 -18.11
C GLN A 225 -37.55 -20.85 -18.92
N ASP A 226 -38.79 -20.78 -19.42
CA ASP A 226 -39.28 -19.65 -20.21
C ASP A 226 -39.23 -18.35 -19.40
N ARG A 227 -39.57 -18.40 -18.11
CA ARG A 227 -39.46 -17.25 -17.19
C ARG A 227 -38.02 -16.80 -16.98
N LEU A 228 -37.09 -17.74 -16.83
CA LEU A 228 -35.66 -17.44 -16.61
C LEU A 228 -35.01 -16.79 -17.83
N SER A 229 -35.55 -17.00 -19.04
CA SER A 229 -35.08 -16.32 -20.27
C SER A 229 -35.34 -14.81 -20.28
N THR A 230 -36.13 -14.29 -19.33
CA THR A 230 -36.54 -12.88 -19.25
C THR A 230 -35.90 -12.07 -18.11
N GLU A 231 -35.13 -12.69 -17.20
CA GLU A 231 -34.55 -12.04 -16.01
C GLU A 231 -33.00 -12.05 -16.02
N THR A 232 -32.37 -10.96 -15.56
CA THR A 232 -30.97 -10.60 -15.82
C THR A 232 -29.95 -10.98 -14.72
N THR A 233 -30.23 -11.93 -13.82
CA THR A 233 -29.25 -12.31 -12.76
C THR A 233 -29.12 -13.81 -12.57
N SER A 234 -27.86 -14.29 -12.42
CA SER A 234 -27.43 -15.67 -12.12
C SER A 234 -28.38 -16.78 -12.63
N ILE A 235 -28.60 -16.78 -13.95
CA ILE A 235 -29.53 -17.70 -14.64
C ILE A 235 -29.21 -19.16 -14.31
N THR A 236 -27.94 -19.49 -14.10
CA THR A 236 -27.48 -20.87 -13.87
C THR A 236 -28.00 -21.48 -12.56
N GLN A 237 -27.82 -20.79 -11.43
CA GLN A 237 -28.30 -21.30 -10.12
C GLN A 237 -29.82 -21.41 -10.09
N LEU A 238 -30.51 -20.38 -10.58
CA LEU A 238 -31.98 -20.37 -10.62
C LEU A 238 -32.53 -21.48 -11.54
N PHE A 239 -31.85 -21.75 -12.66
CA PHE A 239 -32.20 -22.86 -13.54
C PHE A 239 -31.99 -24.20 -12.85
N ILE A 240 -30.90 -24.37 -12.10
CA ILE A 240 -30.67 -25.58 -11.31
C ILE A 240 -31.78 -25.78 -10.29
N ASP A 241 -32.13 -24.73 -9.54
CA ASP A 241 -33.15 -24.83 -8.49
C ASP A 241 -34.56 -25.05 -9.05
N SER A 242 -34.90 -24.39 -10.16
CA SER A 242 -36.26 -24.35 -10.69
C SER A 242 -36.56 -25.44 -11.73
N VAL A 243 -35.54 -25.99 -12.38
CA VAL A 243 -35.67 -26.93 -13.50
C VAL A 243 -34.95 -28.24 -13.20
N VAL A 244 -33.66 -28.19 -12.85
CA VAL A 244 -32.81 -29.37 -12.69
C VAL A 244 -33.22 -30.18 -11.46
N ASN A 245 -33.30 -29.53 -10.29
CA ASN A 245 -33.61 -30.21 -9.02
C ASN A 245 -34.95 -30.95 -9.05
N PRO A 246 -36.07 -30.36 -9.53
CA PRO A 246 -37.34 -31.08 -9.66
C PRO A 246 -37.29 -32.30 -10.59
N LEU A 247 -36.55 -32.21 -11.70
CA LEU A 247 -36.40 -33.32 -12.66
C LEU A 247 -35.57 -34.46 -12.06
N SER A 248 -34.44 -34.12 -11.45
CA SER A 248 -33.57 -35.05 -10.72
C SER A 248 -34.33 -35.76 -9.60
N GLN A 249 -35.05 -35.00 -8.77
CA GLN A 249 -35.80 -35.55 -7.64
C GLN A 249 -36.87 -36.54 -8.10
N PHE A 250 -37.68 -36.17 -9.09
CA PHE A 250 -38.71 -37.06 -9.60
C PHE A 250 -38.10 -38.31 -10.27
N TYR A 251 -36.98 -38.17 -10.99
CA TYR A 251 -36.25 -39.30 -11.54
C TYR A 251 -35.78 -40.27 -10.45
N TYR A 252 -35.21 -39.77 -9.37
CA TYR A 252 -34.76 -40.60 -8.24
C TYR A 252 -35.91 -41.33 -7.57
N GLU A 253 -37.02 -40.63 -7.32
CA GLU A 253 -38.23 -41.19 -6.68
C GLU A 253 -38.96 -42.22 -7.55
N ASN A 254 -38.80 -42.19 -8.88
CA ASN A 254 -39.60 -42.99 -9.82
C ASN A 254 -38.76 -43.79 -10.83
N SER A 255 -37.46 -44.01 -10.57
CA SER A 255 -36.47 -44.53 -11.54
C SER A 255 -36.85 -45.82 -12.29
N THR A 256 -37.72 -46.66 -11.73
CA THR A 256 -38.19 -47.93 -12.33
C THR A 256 -39.45 -47.81 -13.18
N LEU A 257 -40.21 -46.71 -13.10
CA LEU A 257 -41.57 -46.58 -13.68
C LEU A 257 -41.71 -45.40 -14.65
N ILE A 258 -40.59 -44.89 -15.18
CA ILE A 258 -40.56 -43.72 -16.06
C ILE A 258 -40.35 -44.07 -17.53
N SER A 259 -40.88 -43.23 -18.42
CA SER A 259 -40.59 -43.30 -19.86
C SER A 259 -39.10 -43.15 -20.17
N ASN A 260 -38.62 -43.71 -21.29
CA ASN A 260 -37.21 -43.60 -21.69
C ASN A 260 -36.81 -42.14 -21.93
N GLU A 261 -37.69 -41.33 -22.49
CA GLU A 261 -37.41 -39.91 -22.74
C GLU A 261 -37.35 -39.10 -21.44
N TYR A 262 -38.17 -39.44 -20.44
CA TYR A 262 -38.03 -38.86 -19.11
C TYR A 262 -36.76 -39.34 -18.41
N ARG A 263 -36.36 -40.60 -18.61
CA ARG A 263 -35.08 -41.14 -18.11
C ARG A 263 -33.90 -40.32 -18.64
N ASP A 264 -33.89 -39.94 -19.91
CA ASP A 264 -32.84 -39.09 -20.48
C ASP A 264 -32.80 -37.70 -19.84
N LEU A 265 -33.97 -37.09 -19.59
CA LEU A 265 -34.09 -35.82 -18.84
C LEU A 265 -33.52 -35.95 -17.42
N GLY A 266 -33.88 -37.02 -16.71
CA GLY A 266 -33.42 -37.28 -15.35
C GLY A 266 -31.91 -37.53 -15.27
N ILE A 267 -31.35 -38.29 -16.21
CA ILE A 267 -29.90 -38.53 -16.29
C ILE A 267 -29.15 -37.22 -16.54
N SER A 268 -29.62 -36.39 -17.48
CA SER A 268 -29.02 -35.09 -17.77
C SER A 268 -29.10 -34.14 -16.56
N ALA A 269 -30.25 -34.12 -15.87
CA ALA A 269 -30.43 -33.34 -14.66
C ALA A 269 -29.48 -33.77 -13.52
N ASN A 270 -29.34 -35.08 -13.27
CA ASN A 270 -28.40 -35.59 -12.27
C ASN A 270 -26.97 -35.22 -12.59
N LYS A 271 -26.57 -35.33 -13.87
CA LYS A 271 -25.22 -34.96 -14.30
C LYS A 271 -24.93 -33.48 -14.09
N ILE A 272 -25.90 -32.60 -14.27
CA ILE A 272 -25.77 -31.18 -13.94
C ILE A 272 -25.54 -30.97 -12.43
N ILE A 273 -26.23 -31.72 -11.58
CA ILE A 273 -26.02 -31.69 -10.12
C ILE A 273 -24.61 -32.20 -9.77
N ASP A 274 -24.20 -33.33 -10.35
CA ASP A 274 -22.87 -33.91 -10.11
C ASP A 274 -21.74 -32.95 -10.52
N LEU A 275 -21.94 -32.17 -11.59
CA LEU A 275 -21.00 -31.14 -12.04
C LEU A 275 -21.03 -29.89 -11.16
N SER A 276 -22.19 -29.53 -10.58
CA SER A 276 -22.30 -28.33 -9.75
C SER A 276 -21.69 -28.52 -8.36
N ILE A 277 -21.73 -29.72 -7.79
CA ILE A 277 -21.15 -30.05 -6.47
C ILE A 277 -19.67 -29.63 -6.34
N PRO A 278 -18.74 -30.07 -7.21
CA PRO A 278 -17.33 -29.68 -7.11
C PRO A 278 -17.11 -28.18 -7.37
N MET A 279 -17.96 -27.54 -8.17
CA MET A 279 -17.90 -26.09 -8.40
C MET A 279 -18.30 -25.30 -7.14
N ILE A 280 -19.39 -25.71 -6.48
CA ILE A 280 -19.84 -25.13 -5.21
C ILE A 280 -18.75 -25.31 -4.15
N ALA A 281 -18.21 -26.53 -4.00
CA ALA A 281 -17.15 -26.79 -3.03
C ALA A 281 -15.88 -25.95 -3.29
N LEU A 282 -15.50 -25.76 -4.55
CA LEU A 282 -14.38 -24.88 -4.93
C LEU A 282 -14.66 -23.43 -4.54
N ASN A 283 -15.87 -22.95 -4.81
CA ASN A 283 -16.29 -21.59 -4.47
C ASN A 283 -16.37 -21.36 -2.97
N GLU A 284 -16.87 -22.31 -2.20
CA GLU A 284 -16.86 -22.27 -0.73
C GLU A 284 -15.44 -22.22 -0.19
N SER A 285 -14.55 -23.09 -0.67
CA SER A 285 -13.14 -23.08 -0.26
C SER A 285 -12.47 -21.72 -0.57
N TYR A 286 -12.79 -21.12 -1.72
CA TYR A 286 -12.26 -19.83 -2.10
C TYR A 286 -12.84 -18.68 -1.26
N ARG A 287 -14.15 -18.73 -0.95
CA ARG A 287 -14.83 -17.80 -0.04
C ARG A 287 -14.21 -17.82 1.35
N ASP A 288 -13.94 -19.01 1.89
CA ASP A 288 -13.36 -19.18 3.21
C ASP A 288 -11.93 -18.62 3.26
N LYS A 289 -11.14 -18.84 2.21
CA LYS A 289 -9.82 -18.22 2.05
C LYS A 289 -9.90 -16.69 1.99
N MET A 290 -10.85 -16.15 1.24
CA MET A 290 -11.10 -14.69 1.18
C MET A 290 -11.57 -14.12 2.51
N THR A 291 -12.35 -14.89 3.28
CA THR A 291 -12.77 -14.52 4.64
C THR A 291 -11.56 -14.40 5.57
N SER A 292 -10.66 -15.39 5.53
CA SER A 292 -9.41 -15.35 6.31
C SER A 292 -8.54 -14.14 5.95
N TYR A 293 -8.42 -13.83 4.65
CA TYR A 293 -7.71 -12.62 4.21
C TYR A 293 -8.39 -11.33 4.70
N TYR A 294 -9.72 -11.23 4.60
CA TYR A 294 -10.47 -10.07 5.07
C TYR A 294 -10.19 -9.79 6.56
N GLU A 295 -10.37 -10.80 7.41
CA GLU A 295 -10.18 -10.67 8.86
C GLU A 295 -8.74 -10.30 9.22
N SER A 296 -7.76 -10.90 8.53
CA SER A 296 -6.36 -10.62 8.79
C SER A 296 -5.94 -9.22 8.34
N ILE A 297 -6.40 -8.78 7.16
CA ILE A 297 -6.16 -7.40 6.69
C ILE A 297 -6.79 -6.41 7.66
N GLU A 298 -8.03 -6.64 8.11
CA GLU A 298 -8.73 -5.74 9.04
C GLU A 298 -7.96 -5.57 10.35
N LYS A 299 -7.47 -6.68 10.91
CA LYS A 299 -6.65 -6.67 12.13
C LYS A 299 -5.34 -5.91 11.95
N GLU A 300 -4.60 -6.17 10.88
CA GLU A 300 -3.33 -5.51 10.61
C GLU A 300 -3.51 -4.04 10.23
N LEU A 301 -4.63 -3.68 9.58
CA LEU A 301 -4.99 -2.31 9.26
C LEU A 301 -5.22 -1.47 10.53
N ALA A 302 -5.91 -2.04 11.52
CA ALA A 302 -6.08 -1.38 12.81
C ALA A 302 -4.72 -1.13 13.51
N LYS A 303 -3.80 -2.10 13.44
CA LYS A 303 -2.44 -1.97 14.00
C LYS A 303 -1.65 -0.85 13.31
N ILE A 304 -1.62 -0.83 11.98
CA ILE A 304 -0.83 0.17 11.26
C ILE A 304 -1.39 1.58 11.41
N ILE A 305 -2.71 1.76 11.50
CA ILE A 305 -3.33 3.07 11.77
C ILE A 305 -2.84 3.60 13.12
N LYS A 306 -2.77 2.74 14.15
CA LYS A 306 -2.24 3.13 15.47
C LYS A 306 -0.74 3.43 15.40
N ALA A 307 0.02 2.59 14.71
CA ALA A 307 1.47 2.73 14.55
C ALA A 307 1.88 3.99 13.75
N TYR A 308 1.04 4.41 12.80
CA TYR A 308 1.24 5.59 11.95
C TYR A 308 1.00 6.92 12.68
N LYS A 309 0.17 6.91 13.75
CA LYS A 309 -0.26 8.13 14.45
C LYS A 309 0.90 9.07 14.86
N PRO A 310 2.01 8.61 15.48
CA PRO A 310 3.11 9.49 15.86
C PRO A 310 3.78 10.20 14.68
N LEU A 311 3.90 9.50 13.53
CA LEU A 311 4.45 10.10 12.32
C LEU A 311 3.52 11.15 11.72
N SER A 312 2.22 10.84 11.68
CA SER A 312 1.22 11.79 11.20
C SER A 312 1.17 13.06 12.06
N GLU A 313 1.28 12.92 13.38
CA GLU A 313 1.34 14.05 14.31
C GLU A 313 2.61 14.88 14.10
N PHE A 314 3.78 14.22 14.02
CA PHE A 314 5.05 14.90 13.69
C PHE A 314 4.95 15.69 12.38
N CYS A 315 4.43 15.08 11.31
CA CYS A 315 4.31 15.75 10.01
C CYS A 315 3.35 16.94 10.06
N LYS A 316 2.24 16.86 10.81
CA LYS A 316 1.30 17.98 10.98
C LYS A 316 1.91 19.15 11.76
N GLU A 317 2.70 18.85 12.79
CA GLU A 317 3.39 19.89 13.58
C GLU A 317 4.52 20.54 12.78
N LYS A 318 5.30 19.75 12.04
CA LYS A 318 6.48 20.21 11.29
C LYS A 318 6.11 20.90 9.98
N PHE A 319 5.04 20.46 9.33
CA PHE A 319 4.57 20.95 8.03
C PHE A 319 3.08 21.33 8.10
N PRO A 320 2.72 22.42 8.79
CA PRO A 320 1.35 22.90 8.80
C PRO A 320 0.96 23.34 7.38
N VAL A 321 -0.06 22.70 6.81
CA VAL A 321 -0.65 23.05 5.51
C VAL A 321 -1.54 24.27 5.65
#